data_AF-A0A0C1YFC3-F1
#
_entry.id   AF-A0A0C1YFC3-F1
#
_cell.length_a   1.000
_cell.length_b   1.000
_cell.length_c   1.000
_cell.angle_alpha   90.00
_cell.angle_beta   90.00
_cell.angle_gamma   90.00
#
_symmetry.space_group_name_H-M   'P 1'
#
loop_
_entity.id
_entity.type
_entity.pdbx_description
1 polymer ?
#
loop_
_entity_poly.entity_id
_entity_poly.type
_entity_poly.pdbx_seq_one_letter_code
_entity_poly.pdbx_strand_id
1 'polypeptide(L)'
;MGGGDAGGGGADRRWGAYGSAITLWESLTRPAPAPTDAAGRLRADFVEWMQGLDAGWVTATPGLGRPAQLTALGNGVVPQQAARALQLLAPPFPRCPRCADR
;
A
#
# COMPACT_ATOMS: atom_id res chain seq x y z
N MET A 1 28.80 -19.72 -19.28
CA MET A 1 28.83 -18.51 -20.13
C MET A 1 27.46 -17.87 -19.97
N GLY A 2 27.22 -16.83 -19.18
CA GLY A 2 28.01 -15.65 -18.86
C GLY A 2 27.29 -14.44 -19.44
N GLY A 3 26.77 -13.54 -18.59
CA GLY A 3 26.22 -12.23 -18.98
C GLY A 3 24.83 -11.97 -18.42
N GLY A 4 24.57 -10.94 -17.62
CA GLY A 4 25.45 -9.86 -17.16
C GLY A 4 24.72 -9.13 -16.04
N ASP A 5 25.35 -9.12 -14.88
CA ASP A 5 25.08 -8.22 -13.76
C ASP A 5 25.56 -6.82 -14.17
N ALA A 6 24.64 -5.86 -14.26
CA ALA A 6 24.97 -4.45 -14.48
C ALA A 6 23.82 -3.53 -14.02
N GLY A 7 23.85 -3.11 -12.75
CA GLY A 7 23.51 -1.72 -12.42
C GLY A 7 22.27 -1.41 -11.56
N GLY A 8 21.92 -2.22 -10.55
CA GLY A 8 20.80 -1.93 -9.62
C GLY A 8 21.21 -1.62 -8.17
N GLY A 9 22.31 -0.88 -7.95
CA GLY A 9 23.17 -0.95 -6.75
C GLY A 9 22.65 -0.56 -5.35
N GLY A 10 21.35 -0.55 -5.05
CA GLY A 10 20.88 -0.30 -3.67
C GLY A 10 19.50 -0.86 -3.32
N ALA A 11 18.50 -0.61 -4.18
CA ALA A 11 17.15 -1.14 -3.99
C ALA A 11 17.05 -2.65 -4.29
N ASP A 12 17.83 -3.12 -5.25
CA ASP A 12 17.77 -4.49 -5.77
C ASP A 12 18.26 -5.53 -4.74
N ARG A 13 19.28 -5.20 -3.92
CA ARG A 13 19.76 -6.08 -2.84
C ARG A 13 18.81 -6.20 -1.65
N ARG A 14 18.01 -5.15 -1.37
CA ARG A 14 17.09 -5.12 -0.23
C ARG A 14 15.78 -5.83 -0.53
N TRP A 15 15.27 -5.66 -1.75
CA TRP A 15 13.95 -6.12 -2.15
C TRP A 15 13.96 -7.33 -3.07
N GLY A 16 15.12 -7.73 -3.58
CA GLY A 16 15.26 -8.84 -4.52
C GLY A 16 14.32 -8.67 -5.71
N ALA A 17 13.61 -9.73 -6.07
CA ALA A 17 12.65 -9.73 -7.18
C ALA A 17 11.52 -8.68 -7.06
N TYR A 18 11.30 -8.08 -5.88
CA TYR A 18 10.28 -7.07 -5.66
C TYR A 18 10.76 -5.63 -5.89
N GLY A 19 12.04 -5.40 -6.22
CA GLY A 19 12.62 -4.06 -6.32
C GLY A 19 11.84 -3.11 -7.23
N SER A 20 11.43 -3.57 -8.42
CA SER A 20 10.65 -2.75 -9.37
C SER A 20 9.27 -2.38 -8.84
N ALA A 21 8.57 -3.33 -8.20
CA ALA A 21 7.26 -3.09 -7.59
C ALA A 21 7.36 -2.10 -6.43
N ILE A 22 8.42 -2.21 -5.61
CA ILE A 22 8.67 -1.28 -4.51
C ILE A 22 8.94 0.12 -5.05
N THR A 23 9.83 0.28 -6.03
CA THR A 23 10.13 1.60 -6.61
C THR A 23 8.89 2.27 -7.21
N LEU A 24 8.06 1.50 -7.93
CA LEU A 24 6.80 2.02 -8.44
C LEU A 24 5.89 2.47 -7.30
N TRP A 25 5.73 1.65 -6.26
CA TRP A 25 4.87 1.97 -5.15
C TRP A 25 5.36 3.17 -4.33
N GLU A 26 6.68 3.29 -4.13
CA GLU A 26 7.31 4.46 -3.52
C GLU A 26 7.00 5.74 -4.29
N SER A 27 6.98 5.69 -5.63
CA SER A 27 6.65 6.84 -6.47
C SER A 27 5.18 7.28 -6.38
N LEU A 28 4.28 6.36 -6.05
CA LEU A 28 2.84 6.60 -5.93
C LEU A 28 2.41 6.97 -4.50
N THR A 29 3.24 6.65 -3.50
CA THR A 29 2.90 6.81 -2.09
C THR A 29 3.96 7.63 -1.35
N ARG A 30 4.92 6.96 -0.73
CA ARG A 30 6.04 7.50 0.05
C ARG A 30 7.19 6.48 0.08
N PRO A 31 8.41 6.83 0.51
CA PRO A 31 9.50 5.87 0.67
C PRO A 31 9.11 4.67 1.54
N ALA A 32 9.56 3.48 1.15
CA ALA A 32 9.17 2.23 1.80
C ALA A 32 9.82 2.10 3.19
N PRO A 33 9.03 1.98 4.27
CA PRO A 33 9.55 1.66 5.60
C PRO A 33 10.36 0.35 5.61
N ALA A 34 11.16 0.12 6.64
CA ALA A 34 11.80 -1.18 6.84
C ALA A 34 10.72 -2.28 6.93
N PRO A 35 10.85 -3.41 6.19
CA PRO A 35 9.82 -4.46 6.22
C PRO A 35 9.78 -5.18 7.56
N THR A 36 10.92 -5.30 8.23
CA THR A 36 11.08 -6.01 9.49
C THR A 36 11.79 -5.15 10.55
N ASP A 37 11.55 -5.46 11.82
CA ASP A 37 12.30 -4.93 12.94
C ASP A 37 13.65 -5.67 13.12
N ALA A 38 14.45 -5.26 14.10
CA ALA A 38 15.75 -5.87 14.38
C ALA A 38 15.67 -7.37 14.77
N ALA A 39 14.51 -7.84 15.22
CA ALA A 39 14.25 -9.25 15.52
C ALA A 39 13.68 -10.01 14.32
N GLY A 40 13.63 -9.40 13.13
CA GLY A 40 13.10 -10.01 11.91
C GLY A 40 11.57 -10.05 11.85
N ARG A 41 10.85 -9.35 12.74
CA ARG A 41 9.38 -9.37 12.77
C ARG A 41 8.80 -8.31 11.86
N LEU A 42 7.74 -8.66 11.13
CA LEU A 42 7.03 -7.75 10.20
C LEU A 42 6.61 -6.45 10.89
N ARG A 43 6.93 -5.30 10.31
CA ARG A 43 6.53 -4.02 10.91
C ARG A 43 5.15 -3.57 10.45
N ALA A 44 4.34 -3.06 11.37
CA ALA A 44 2.98 -2.61 11.08
C ALA A 44 2.95 -1.40 10.15
N ASP A 45 3.91 -0.47 10.27
CA ASP A 45 4.03 0.71 9.40
C ASP A 45 4.39 0.34 7.95
N PHE A 46 5.14 -0.75 7.76
CA PHE A 46 5.36 -1.32 6.43
C PHE A 46 4.07 -1.91 5.84
N VAL A 47 3.28 -2.65 6.62
CA VAL A 47 2.00 -3.21 6.14
C VAL A 47 0.99 -2.10 5.81
N GLU A 48 0.92 -1.07 6.64
CA GLU A 48 0.13 0.15 6.39
C GLU A 48 0.55 0.84 5.08
N TRP A 49 1.86 0.95 4.84
CA TRP A 49 2.41 1.44 3.58
C TRP A 49 2.05 0.57 2.38
N MET A 50 2.12 -0.77 2.50
CA MET A 50 1.75 -1.67 1.40
C MET A 50 0.29 -1.50 0.96
N GLN A 51 -0.59 -1.15 1.89
CA GLN A 51 -2.01 -0.86 1.60
C GLN A 51 -2.21 0.54 1.02
N GLY A 52 -1.17 1.37 0.95
CA GLY A 52 -1.26 2.75 0.46
C GLY A 52 -2.05 3.67 1.38
N LEU A 53 -2.13 3.32 2.66
CA LEU A 53 -2.71 4.17 3.70
C LEU A 53 -1.72 5.27 4.06
N ASP A 54 -2.24 6.41 4.50
CA ASP A 54 -1.42 7.49 5.03
C ASP A 54 -0.59 7.02 6.23
N ALA A 55 0.59 7.63 6.41
CA ALA A 55 1.46 7.28 7.53
C ALA A 55 0.76 7.56 8.86
N GLY A 56 0.69 6.55 9.72
CA GLY A 56 0.04 6.65 11.02
C GLY A 56 -1.45 6.31 11.03
N TRP A 57 -2.07 6.00 9.89
CA TRP A 57 -3.51 5.75 9.80
C TRP A 57 -4.02 4.73 10.82
N VAL A 58 -3.36 3.58 10.94
CA VAL A 58 -3.56 2.60 12.02
C VAL A 58 -2.48 2.75 13.08
N THR A 59 -1.23 2.93 12.66
CA THR A 59 -0.06 2.82 13.54
C THR A 59 0.09 3.95 14.56
N ALA A 60 -0.56 5.10 14.35
CA ALA A 60 -0.59 6.21 15.30
C ALA A 60 -1.86 6.23 16.19
N THR A 61 -2.69 5.17 16.14
CA THR A 61 -3.90 5.08 16.97
C THR A 61 -3.53 4.92 18.46
N PRO A 62 -3.95 5.84 19.35
CA PRO A 62 -3.61 5.77 20.77
C PRO A 62 -4.11 4.48 21.43
N GLY A 63 -3.25 3.85 22.25
CA GLY A 63 -3.58 2.62 22.97
C GLY A 63 -3.60 1.35 22.12
N LEU A 64 -3.36 1.42 20.81
CA LEU A 64 -3.38 0.26 19.93
C LEU A 64 -2.00 -0.42 19.89
N GLY A 65 -1.88 -1.59 20.52
CA GLY A 65 -0.66 -2.39 20.50
C GLY A 65 -0.37 -3.03 19.14
N ARG A 66 0.91 -3.35 18.87
CA ARG A 66 1.37 -3.94 17.59
C ARG A 66 0.55 -5.16 17.11
N PRO A 67 0.16 -6.14 17.95
CA PRO A 67 -0.66 -7.26 17.47
C PRO A 67 -2.03 -6.79 16.96
N ALA A 68 -2.67 -5.86 17.66
CA ALA A 68 -3.96 -5.31 17.26
C ALA A 68 -3.86 -4.46 15.99
N GLN A 69 -2.77 -3.69 15.82
CA GLN A 69 -2.49 -2.97 14.58
C GLN A 69 -2.38 -3.94 13.38
N LEU A 70 -1.61 -5.02 13.53
CA LEU A 70 -1.46 -6.03 12.47
C LEU A 70 -2.77 -6.77 12.19
N THR A 71 -3.58 -7.07 13.21
CA THR A 71 -4.93 -7.63 13.01
C THR A 71 -5.82 -6.65 12.24
N ALA A 72 -5.83 -5.37 12.60
CA ALA A 72 -6.63 -4.36 11.90
C ALA A 72 -6.18 -4.20 10.44
N LEU A 73 -4.87 -4.11 10.20
CA LEU A 73 -4.31 -4.03 8.86
C LEU A 73 -4.58 -5.32 8.06
N GLY A 74 -4.41 -6.49 8.66
CA GLY A 74 -4.65 -7.77 7.99
C GLY A 74 -6.10 -8.02 7.59
N ASN A 75 -7.07 -7.41 8.29
CA ASN A 75 -8.50 -7.46 7.95
C ASN A 75 -8.96 -6.21 7.18
N GLY A 76 -8.07 -5.23 6.99
CA GLY A 76 -8.37 -3.98 6.29
C GLY A 76 -8.47 -4.17 4.78
N VAL A 77 -9.16 -3.24 4.12
CA VAL A 77 -9.25 -3.19 2.65
C VAL A 77 -8.16 -2.30 2.08
N VAL A 78 -7.63 -2.65 0.91
CA VAL A 78 -6.75 -1.76 0.13
C VAL A 78 -7.62 -0.67 -0.50
N PRO A 79 -7.49 0.62 -0.11
CA PRO A 79 -8.42 1.68 -0.51
C PRO A 79 -8.56 1.84 -2.02
N GLN A 80 -7.49 1.65 -2.78
CA GLN A 80 -7.48 1.77 -4.24
C GLN A 80 -8.31 0.66 -4.88
N GLN A 81 -8.23 -0.57 -4.34
CA GLN A 81 -9.05 -1.70 -4.79
C GLN A 81 -10.52 -1.49 -4.41
N ALA A 82 -10.80 -1.01 -3.19
CA ALA A 82 -12.14 -0.70 -2.74
C ALA A 82 -12.79 0.42 -3.59
N ALA A 83 -12.07 1.50 -3.87
CA ALA A 83 -12.53 2.57 -4.74
C ALA A 83 -12.87 2.06 -6.14
N ARG A 84 -12.04 1.18 -6.71
CA ARG A 84 -12.32 0.57 -8.01
C ARG A 84 -13.56 -0.34 -7.97
N ALA A 85 -13.72 -1.14 -6.91
CA ALA A 85 -14.89 -1.98 -6.74
C ALA A 85 -16.18 -1.15 -6.66
N LEU A 86 -16.18 -0.04 -5.92
CA LEU A 86 -17.32 0.87 -5.82
C LEU A 86 -17.69 1.48 -7.18
N GLN A 87 -16.70 1.89 -7.99
CA GLN A 87 -16.97 2.40 -9.35
C GLN A 87 -17.65 1.36 -10.25
N LEU A 88 -17.31 0.07 -10.08
CA LEU A 88 -17.85 -1.01 -10.90
C LEU A 88 -19.22 -1.50 -10.42
N LEU A 89 -19.42 -1.59 -9.10
CA LEU A 89 -20.58 -2.23 -8.49
C LEU A 89 -21.67 -1.23 -8.06
N ALA A 90 -21.31 0.03 -7.85
CA ALA A 90 -22.21 1.10 -7.44
C ALA A 90 -21.97 2.35 -8.32
N PRO A 91 -22.21 2.25 -9.66
CA PRO A 91 -22.04 3.40 -10.54
C PRO A 91 -22.95 4.55 -10.07
N PRO A 92 -22.53 5.82 -10.26
CA PRO A 92 -23.36 6.96 -9.91
C PRO A 92 -24.73 6.78 -10.55
N PHE A 93 -25.80 7.02 -9.77
CA PHE A 93 -27.15 6.99 -10.31
C PHE A 93 -27.21 7.85 -11.56
N PRO A 94 -27.82 7.38 -12.66
CA PRO A 94 -27.93 8.18 -13.86
C PRO A 94 -28.58 9.51 -13.47
N ARG A 95 -27.88 10.61 -13.78
CA ARG A 95 -28.47 11.95 -13.64
C ARG A 95 -29.79 11.92 -14.39
N CYS A 96 -30.87 12.33 -13.73
CA CYS A 96 -32.17 12.42 -14.38
C CYS A 96 -32.00 13.30 -15.64
N PRO A 97 -32.21 12.76 -16.86
CA PRO A 97 -31.98 13.52 -18.09
C PRO A 97 -32.80 14.81 -18.12
N ARG A 98 -33.95 14.83 -17.43
CA ARG A 98 -34.85 15.99 -17.35
C ARG A 98 -34.39 17.08 -16.39
N CYS A 99 -33.33 16.86 -15.61
CA CYS A 99 -32.82 17.85 -14.64
C CYS A 99 -31.55 18.56 -15.11
N ALA A 100 -30.96 18.19 -16.24
CA ALA A 100 -29.72 18.79 -16.76
C ALA A 100 -29.96 20.02 -17.66
N ASP A 101 -31.20 20.26 -18.09
CA ASP A 101 -31.58 21.32 -19.06
C ASP A 101 -32.25 22.54 -18.40
N ARG A 102 -31.87 22.92 -17.17
CA ARG A 102 -32.32 24.19 -16.56
C ARG A 102 -31.14 25.10 -16.24
#